data_AF-A0A2D6Q8Z0-F1
#
_entry.id   AF-A0A2D6Q8Z0-F1
#
_cell.length_a   1.000
_cell.length_b   1.000
_cell.length_c   1.000
_cell.angle_alpha   90.00
_cell.angle_beta   90.00
_cell.angle_gamma   90.00
#
_symmetry.space_group_name_H-M   'P 1'
#
loop_
_entity.id
_entity.type
_entity.pdbx_description
1 polymer ?
#
loop_
_entity_poly.entity_id
_entity_poly.type
_entity_poly.pdbx_seq_one_letter_code
_entity_poly.pdbx_strand_id
1 'polypeptide(L)'
;MKNKNNIMGKNIAFIHIPRTAGTYFTSYITNFLIKNEYKIINSWKNLKRDWTKKELLSFLKIKDNQPIFVHNHLGNWDKETIKKYKENGWFLVSFIRHPGDRLCSEYFYFEHPDEWNFNLDKYIKNMSQIERKGSKIPEYWKEFDYVTEFNKKNITFFFKKYFNHEYIPMNHLNISQNKGYNYYLSKNKISKDTRKILESSDEFKKYIEIKNKEFLKDEYFKL
;
A
#
# COMPACT_ATOMS: atom_id res chain seq x y z
N MET A 1 4.77 -30.09 -7.45
CA MET A 1 4.06 -29.90 -6.16
C MET A 1 3.16 -28.68 -6.28
N LYS A 2 1.86 -28.75 -5.96
CA LYS A 2 0.99 -27.55 -5.95
C LYS A 2 1.51 -26.58 -4.88
N ASN A 3 1.84 -25.34 -5.28
CA ASN A 3 2.25 -24.30 -4.36
C ASN A 3 1.07 -24.01 -3.41
N LYS A 4 1.18 -24.44 -2.14
CA LYS A 4 0.14 -24.28 -1.10
C LYS A 4 -0.20 -22.81 -0.82
N ASN A 5 0.67 -21.88 -1.21
CA ASN A 5 0.49 -20.45 -1.02
C ASN A 5 -0.15 -19.74 -2.23
N ASN A 6 -0.49 -20.46 -3.31
CA ASN A 6 -1.16 -19.86 -4.46
C ASN A 6 -2.56 -19.34 -4.07
N ILE A 7 -2.87 -18.09 -4.42
CA ILE A 7 -4.15 -17.43 -4.10
C ILE A 7 -5.04 -17.25 -5.32
N MET A 8 -4.61 -17.73 -6.50
CA MET A 8 -5.46 -17.76 -7.68
C MET A 8 -6.78 -18.49 -7.37
N GLY A 9 -7.90 -17.84 -7.70
CA GLY A 9 -9.25 -18.30 -7.36
C GLY A 9 -9.80 -17.80 -6.02
N LYS A 10 -9.00 -17.13 -5.18
CA LYS A 10 -9.50 -16.43 -3.98
C LYS A 10 -9.90 -15.01 -4.30
N ASN A 11 -10.89 -14.48 -3.59
CA ASN A 11 -11.15 -13.04 -3.59
C ASN A 11 -9.99 -12.28 -2.95
N ILE A 12 -9.62 -11.13 -3.49
CA ILE A 12 -8.46 -10.33 -3.08
C ILE A 12 -8.91 -8.91 -2.79
N ALA A 13 -8.48 -8.36 -1.65
CA ALA A 13 -8.59 -6.94 -1.36
C ALA A 13 -7.21 -6.31 -1.30
N PHE A 14 -6.92 -5.44 -2.25
CA PHE A 14 -5.75 -4.57 -2.20
C PHE A 14 -6.13 -3.25 -1.51
N ILE A 15 -5.63 -3.10 -0.29
CA ILE A 15 -5.94 -1.99 0.60
C ILE A 15 -4.65 -1.27 0.90
N HIS A 16 -4.52 0.00 0.52
CA HIS A 16 -3.25 0.70 0.67
C HIS A 16 -3.40 2.15 1.12
N ILE A 17 -2.33 2.69 1.68
CA ILE A 17 -2.23 4.11 2.01
C ILE A 17 -1.95 4.86 0.70
N PRO A 18 -2.55 6.04 0.45
CA PRO A 18 -2.15 6.86 -0.69
C PRO A 18 -0.63 7.07 -0.76
N ARG A 19 -0.10 7.18 -1.98
CA ARG A 19 1.33 7.41 -2.26
C ARG A 19 2.28 6.24 -1.91
N THR A 20 1.76 5.01 -1.74
CA THR A 20 2.54 3.77 -1.57
C THR A 20 2.59 2.88 -2.84
N ALA A 21 2.60 3.51 -4.02
CA ALA A 21 2.65 2.84 -5.32
C ALA A 21 1.41 1.98 -5.69
N GLY A 22 0.25 2.29 -5.12
CA GLY A 22 -0.99 1.56 -5.43
C GLY A 22 -1.39 1.57 -6.90
N THR A 23 -1.21 2.68 -7.62
CA THR A 23 -1.46 2.74 -9.07
C THR A 23 -0.58 1.75 -9.85
N TYR A 24 0.70 1.65 -9.49
CA TYR A 24 1.64 0.72 -10.12
C TYR A 24 1.19 -0.72 -9.88
N PHE A 25 0.96 -1.09 -8.61
CA PHE A 25 0.56 -2.45 -8.26
C PHE A 25 -0.77 -2.84 -8.90
N THR A 26 -1.79 -1.97 -8.81
CA THR A 26 -3.10 -2.19 -9.42
C THR A 26 -2.98 -2.36 -10.93
N SER A 27 -2.24 -1.48 -11.63
CA SER A 27 -2.03 -1.61 -13.07
C SER A 27 -1.37 -2.95 -13.43
N TYR A 28 -0.33 -3.33 -12.68
CA TYR A 28 0.37 -4.59 -12.92
C TYR A 28 -0.56 -5.80 -12.75
N ILE A 29 -1.18 -5.94 -11.57
CA ILE A 29 -2.01 -7.11 -11.27
C ILE A 29 -3.17 -7.21 -12.26
N THR A 30 -3.86 -6.09 -12.55
CA THR A 30 -5.02 -6.12 -13.45
C THR A 30 -4.67 -6.41 -14.91
N ASN A 31 -3.44 -6.16 -15.34
CA ASN A 31 -3.03 -6.38 -16.73
C ASN A 31 -2.35 -7.73 -16.96
N PHE A 32 -1.54 -8.19 -16.00
CA PHE A 32 -0.71 -9.38 -16.17
C PHE A 32 -1.23 -10.61 -15.43
N LEU A 33 -1.97 -10.43 -14.34
CA LEU A 33 -2.29 -11.53 -13.43
C LEU A 33 -3.77 -11.90 -13.43
N ILE A 34 -4.67 -10.91 -13.50
CA ILE A 34 -6.08 -11.16 -13.19
C ILE A 34 -7.08 -10.66 -14.25
N LYS A 35 -6.62 -10.10 -15.38
CA LYS A 35 -7.44 -9.36 -16.36
C LYS A 35 -8.73 -10.07 -16.78
N ASN A 36 -8.66 -11.37 -17.05
CA ASN A 36 -9.77 -12.18 -17.54
C ASN A 36 -10.22 -13.24 -16.53
N GLU A 37 -9.56 -13.32 -15.38
CA GLU A 37 -9.79 -14.33 -14.37
C GLU A 37 -10.58 -13.78 -13.18
N TYR A 38 -10.57 -12.46 -12.99
CA TYR A 38 -11.21 -11.81 -11.86
C TYR A 38 -12.18 -10.72 -12.30
N LYS A 39 -13.24 -10.55 -11.50
CA LYS A 39 -14.04 -9.33 -11.50
C LYS A 39 -13.30 -8.22 -10.77
N ILE A 40 -12.95 -7.16 -11.50
CA ILE A 40 -12.19 -6.03 -10.96
C ILE A 40 -13.15 -4.94 -10.47
N ILE A 41 -13.11 -4.64 -9.17
CA ILE A 41 -13.86 -3.56 -8.52
C ILE A 41 -12.87 -2.45 -8.12
N ASN A 42 -12.77 -1.41 -8.95
CA ASN A 42 -11.88 -0.28 -8.73
C ASN A 42 -12.63 1.05 -8.92
N SER A 43 -12.88 1.76 -7.82
CA SER A 43 -13.63 3.02 -7.83
C SER A 43 -12.88 4.16 -8.52
N TRP A 44 -11.55 4.17 -8.50
CA TRP A 44 -10.76 5.27 -9.06
C TRP A 44 -10.76 5.33 -10.59
N LYS A 45 -11.17 4.24 -11.26
CA LYS A 45 -11.35 4.22 -12.71
C LYS A 45 -12.59 5.00 -13.16
N ASN A 46 -13.69 4.90 -12.42
CA ASN A 46 -15.00 5.42 -12.84
C ASN A 46 -15.55 6.52 -11.92
N LEU A 47 -15.38 6.39 -10.61
CA LEU A 47 -15.98 7.26 -9.59
C LEU A 47 -15.03 8.34 -9.07
N LYS A 48 -13.71 8.18 -9.28
CA LYS A 48 -12.67 9.10 -8.78
C LYS A 48 -12.74 9.38 -7.27
N ARG A 49 -13.17 8.38 -6.48
CA ARG A 49 -13.23 8.40 -5.01
C ARG A 49 -13.00 7.01 -4.44
N ASP A 50 -12.79 6.88 -3.15
CA ASP A 50 -12.80 5.58 -2.47
C ASP A 50 -14.23 5.06 -2.25
N TRP A 51 -14.37 3.73 -2.20
CA TRP A 51 -15.56 3.05 -1.73
C TRP A 51 -15.80 3.36 -0.25
N THR A 52 -17.05 3.65 0.10
CA THR A 52 -17.50 3.79 1.49
C THR A 52 -17.50 2.44 2.20
N LYS A 53 -17.51 2.45 3.54
CA LYS A 53 -17.62 1.22 4.34
C LYS A 53 -18.85 0.37 3.95
N LYS A 54 -19.99 1.00 3.70
CA LYS A 54 -21.23 0.32 3.29
C LYS A 54 -21.07 -0.38 1.94
N GLU A 55 -20.43 0.27 0.97
CA GLU A 55 -20.14 -0.32 -0.34
C GLU A 55 -19.12 -1.47 -0.21
N LEU A 56 -18.05 -1.29 0.58
CA LEU A 56 -17.08 -2.36 0.82
C LEU A 56 -17.74 -3.62 1.41
N LEU A 57 -18.67 -3.45 2.36
CA LEU A 57 -19.38 -4.58 2.96
C LEU A 57 -20.41 -5.23 2.01
N SER A 58 -20.91 -4.50 1.01
CA SER A 58 -21.84 -5.09 0.04
C SER A 58 -21.12 -6.05 -0.92
N PHE A 59 -19.82 -5.86 -1.16
CA PHE A 59 -19.03 -6.74 -2.03
C PHE A 59 -18.91 -8.18 -1.50
N LEU A 60 -19.00 -8.36 -0.18
CA LEU A 60 -19.04 -9.69 0.46
C LEU A 60 -20.27 -10.51 0.05
N LYS A 61 -21.32 -9.84 -0.45
CA LYS A 61 -22.58 -10.47 -0.86
C LYS A 61 -22.64 -10.77 -2.36
N ILE A 62 -21.65 -10.34 -3.13
CA ILE A 62 -21.62 -10.58 -4.57
C ILE A 62 -21.40 -12.08 -4.79
N LYS A 63 -22.37 -12.73 -5.43
CA LYS A 63 -22.23 -14.09 -5.96
C LYS A 63 -21.80 -13.95 -7.41
N ASP A 64 -20.58 -14.40 -7.71
CA ASP A 64 -20.01 -14.35 -9.04
C ASP A 64 -19.29 -15.68 -9.33
N ASN A 65 -19.23 -16.05 -10.61
CA ASN A 65 -18.52 -17.25 -11.03
C ASN A 65 -17.01 -17.03 -11.06
N GLN A 66 -16.57 -15.77 -11.05
CA GLN A 66 -15.18 -15.37 -10.97
C GLN A 66 -14.82 -14.85 -9.58
N PRO A 67 -13.57 -15.07 -9.11
CA PRO A 67 -13.06 -14.38 -7.93
C PRO A 67 -13.06 -12.86 -8.14
N ILE A 68 -13.15 -12.11 -7.05
CA ILE A 68 -13.25 -10.66 -7.05
C ILE A 68 -11.94 -10.04 -6.58
N PHE A 69 -11.47 -9.03 -7.31
CA PHE A 69 -10.39 -8.17 -6.86
C PHE A 69 -10.96 -6.79 -6.54
N VAL A 70 -10.83 -6.34 -5.29
CA VAL A 70 -11.21 -4.98 -4.87
C VAL A 70 -9.97 -4.14 -4.59
N HIS A 71 -9.96 -2.92 -5.12
CA HIS A 71 -8.95 -1.89 -4.82
C HIS A 71 -9.61 -0.74 -4.06
N ASN A 72 -8.97 -0.30 -2.97
CA ASN A 72 -9.38 0.90 -2.24
C ASN A 72 -8.25 1.47 -1.39
N HIS A 73 -8.27 2.79 -1.13
CA HIS A 73 -7.42 3.31 -0.06
C HIS A 73 -7.93 2.88 1.32
N LEU A 74 -7.04 2.95 2.31
CA LEU A 74 -7.30 2.53 3.68
C LEU A 74 -8.39 3.35 4.41
N GLY A 75 -8.69 4.59 3.99
CA GLY A 75 -9.50 5.55 4.76
C GLY A 75 -10.91 5.07 5.16
N ASN A 76 -11.50 4.14 4.42
CA ASN A 76 -12.82 3.57 4.68
C ASN A 76 -12.80 2.15 5.27
N TRP A 77 -11.61 1.65 5.64
CA TRP A 77 -11.42 0.38 6.32
C TRP A 77 -11.24 0.60 7.83
N ASP A 78 -11.85 -0.28 8.60
CA ASP A 78 -11.64 -0.39 10.03
C ASP A 78 -11.51 -1.87 10.45
N LYS A 79 -11.27 -2.10 11.74
CA LYS A 79 -11.09 -3.45 12.29
C LYS A 79 -12.28 -4.36 11.99
N GLU A 80 -13.50 -3.83 11.97
CA GLU A 80 -14.71 -4.60 11.69
C GLU A 80 -14.76 -5.03 10.21
N THR A 81 -14.50 -4.11 9.29
CA THR A 81 -14.49 -4.43 7.85
C THR A 81 -13.39 -5.44 7.52
N ILE A 82 -12.20 -5.28 8.09
CA ILE A 82 -11.09 -6.22 7.91
C ILE A 82 -11.46 -7.61 8.43
N LYS A 83 -12.00 -7.70 9.65
CA LYS A 83 -12.46 -8.96 10.24
C LYS A 83 -13.49 -9.65 9.36
N LYS A 84 -14.51 -8.92 8.88
CA LYS A 84 -15.55 -9.48 8.00
C LYS A 84 -14.98 -10.03 6.69
N TYR A 85 -14.02 -9.33 6.08
CA TYR A 85 -13.37 -9.84 4.87
C TYR A 85 -12.58 -11.13 5.14
N LYS A 86 -11.83 -11.20 6.26
CA LYS A 86 -11.10 -12.40 6.67
C LYS A 86 -12.03 -13.59 6.94
N GLU A 87 -13.14 -13.37 7.64
CA GLU A 87 -14.16 -14.40 7.91
C GLU A 87 -14.80 -14.92 6.61
N ASN A 88 -14.83 -14.11 5.55
CA ASN A 88 -15.31 -14.50 4.22
C ASN A 88 -14.18 -15.03 3.31
N GLY A 89 -13.02 -15.35 3.87
CA GLY A 89 -11.91 -15.99 3.15
C GLY A 89 -11.19 -15.09 2.14
N TRP A 90 -11.37 -13.77 2.20
CA TRP A 90 -10.66 -12.84 1.32
C TRP A 90 -9.19 -12.75 1.70
N PHE A 91 -8.32 -12.69 0.68
CA PHE A 91 -6.90 -12.43 0.86
C PHE A 91 -6.64 -10.93 0.89
N LEU A 92 -6.10 -10.44 2.01
CA LEU A 92 -5.85 -9.01 2.24
C LEU A 92 -4.39 -8.68 1.99
N VAL A 93 -4.14 -7.77 1.05
CA VAL A 93 -2.80 -7.34 0.66
C VAL A 93 -2.63 -5.84 0.78
N SER A 94 -1.47 -5.41 1.28
CA SER A 94 -1.06 -4.01 1.33
C SER A 94 0.42 -3.85 1.06
N PHE A 95 0.79 -2.66 0.59
CA PHE A 95 2.18 -2.23 0.57
C PHE A 95 2.32 -0.89 1.29
N ILE A 96 3.38 -0.80 2.10
CA ILE A 96 3.74 0.41 2.82
C ILE A 96 4.95 1.08 2.17
N ARG A 97 5.26 2.30 2.60
CA ARG A 97 6.43 3.07 2.15
C ARG A 97 7.04 3.74 3.36
N HIS A 98 8.36 3.99 3.32
CA HIS A 98 9.02 4.82 4.31
C HIS A 98 8.19 6.10 4.57
N PRO A 99 7.79 6.40 5.82
CA PRO A 99 6.87 7.51 6.11
C PRO A 99 7.37 8.86 5.58
N GLY A 100 8.67 9.12 5.68
CA GLY A 100 9.29 10.32 5.10
C GLY A 100 9.18 10.39 3.57
N ASP A 101 9.34 9.26 2.87
CA ASP A 101 9.21 9.24 1.40
C ASP A 101 7.76 9.41 0.98
N ARG A 102 6.82 8.83 1.73
CA ARG A 102 5.39 9.01 1.55
C ARG A 102 5.01 10.48 1.69
N LEU A 103 5.46 11.15 2.75
CA LEU A 103 5.18 12.56 3.00
C LEU A 103 5.84 13.48 1.97
N CYS A 104 7.08 13.22 1.55
CA CYS A 104 7.68 13.93 0.42
C CYS A 104 6.81 13.76 -0.84
N SER A 105 6.35 12.54 -1.10
CA SER A 105 5.51 12.24 -2.25
C SER A 105 4.15 12.92 -2.19
N GLU A 106 3.58 13.09 -1.00
CA GLU A 106 2.33 13.80 -0.76
C GLU A 106 2.51 15.32 -0.97
N TYR A 107 3.57 15.89 -0.41
CA TYR A 107 3.94 17.30 -0.55
C TYR A 107 4.03 17.75 -2.02
N PHE A 108 4.80 17.02 -2.83
CA PHE A 108 4.96 17.36 -4.26
C PHE A 108 3.76 16.98 -5.14
N TYR A 109 2.78 16.26 -4.61
CA TYR A 109 1.59 15.90 -5.38
C TYR A 109 0.49 16.94 -5.30
N PHE A 110 0.31 17.57 -4.13
CA PHE A 110 -0.82 18.45 -3.88
C PHE A 110 -0.63 19.89 -4.38
N GLU A 111 0.39 20.18 -5.20
CA GLU A 111 0.71 21.52 -5.75
C GLU A 111 0.32 22.62 -4.76
N HIS A 112 1.09 22.76 -3.68
CA HIS A 112 0.77 23.70 -2.61
C HIS A 112 0.59 25.11 -3.19
N PRO A 113 -0.60 25.73 -3.10
CA PRO A 113 -0.80 27.11 -3.52
C PRO A 113 0.19 28.00 -2.76
N ASP A 114 0.69 29.07 -3.39
CA ASP A 114 1.68 29.99 -2.82
C ASP A 114 1.31 30.55 -1.42
N GLU A 115 0.03 30.45 -1.04
CA GLU A 115 -0.52 30.83 0.27
C GLU A 115 -0.08 29.90 1.42
N TRP A 116 0.35 28.66 1.13
CA TRP A 116 0.98 27.80 2.11
C TRP A 116 2.48 28.11 2.14
N ASN A 117 2.88 29.03 3.02
CA ASN A 117 4.27 29.26 3.47
C ASN A 117 4.86 28.02 4.21
N PHE A 118 4.65 26.83 3.65
CA PHE A 118 4.94 25.53 4.20
C PHE A 118 6.04 24.88 3.36
N ASN A 119 7.28 25.12 3.77
CA ASN A 119 8.39 24.35 3.22
C ASN A 119 8.24 22.86 3.61
N LEU A 120 8.93 22.00 2.86
CA LEU A 120 8.90 20.55 3.06
C LEU A 120 9.20 20.13 4.52
N ASP A 121 10.11 20.83 5.19
CA ASP A 121 10.46 20.55 6.58
C ASP A 121 9.26 20.70 7.52
N LYS A 122 8.60 21.87 7.48
CA LYS A 122 7.42 22.16 8.29
C LYS A 122 6.28 21.20 7.96
N TYR A 123 6.11 20.86 6.67
CA TYR A 123 5.13 19.87 6.21
C TYR A 123 5.32 18.52 6.89
N ILE A 124 6.52 17.95 6.80
CA ILE A 124 6.82 16.65 7.38
C ILE A 124 6.67 16.71 8.91
N LYS A 125 7.17 17.78 9.55
CA LYS A 125 7.07 17.96 11.01
C LYS A 125 5.62 17.91 11.48
N ASN A 126 4.74 18.66 10.84
CA ASN A 126 3.33 18.72 11.23
C ASN A 126 2.60 17.42 10.92
N MET A 127 2.80 16.86 9.73
CA MET A 127 2.12 15.62 9.32
C MET A 127 2.55 14.40 10.13
N SER A 128 3.75 14.41 10.70
CA SER A 128 4.23 13.34 11.59
C SER A 128 3.49 13.33 12.94
N GLN A 129 2.93 14.47 13.35
CA GLN A 129 2.29 14.65 14.66
C GLN A 129 0.75 14.56 14.59
N ILE A 130 0.16 14.75 13.41
CA ILE A 130 -1.30 14.73 13.23
C ILE A 130 -1.76 13.28 12.99
N GLU A 131 -2.84 12.87 13.66
CA GLU A 131 -3.59 11.68 13.30
C GLU A 131 -4.54 11.96 12.13
N ARG A 132 -4.27 11.35 10.97
CA ARG A 132 -5.13 11.45 9.77
C ARG A 132 -5.58 10.06 9.35
N LYS A 133 -6.88 9.80 9.45
CA LYS A 133 -7.48 8.54 9.03
C LYS A 133 -7.10 8.23 7.58
N GLY A 134 -6.67 6.99 7.32
CA GLY A 134 -6.31 6.52 5.99
C GLY A 134 -4.94 6.97 5.46
N SER A 135 -4.17 7.75 6.23
CA SER A 135 -2.84 8.25 5.82
C SER A 135 -1.68 7.58 6.57
N LYS A 136 -1.98 6.69 7.52
CA LYS A 136 -1.03 5.98 8.39
C LYS A 136 -1.32 4.49 8.40
N ILE A 137 -0.32 3.69 8.79
CA ILE A 137 -0.42 2.26 9.02
C ILE A 137 -1.42 2.02 10.17
N PRO A 138 -2.51 1.29 9.92
CA PRO A 138 -3.59 1.10 10.89
C PRO A 138 -3.17 0.12 11.98
N GLU A 139 -3.74 0.19 13.19
CA GLU A 139 -3.45 -0.78 14.26
C GLU A 139 -3.73 -2.24 13.86
N TYR A 140 -4.70 -2.46 12.99
CA TYR A 140 -5.08 -3.79 12.49
C TYR A 140 -4.20 -4.28 11.32
N TRP A 141 -3.05 -3.66 11.07
CA TRP A 141 -2.16 -4.07 9.96
C TRP A 141 -1.70 -5.53 10.06
N LYS A 142 -1.65 -6.10 11.27
CA LYS A 142 -1.29 -7.52 11.50
C LYS A 142 -2.33 -8.52 10.98
N GLU A 143 -3.55 -8.07 10.69
CA GLU A 143 -4.62 -8.92 10.15
C GLU A 143 -4.47 -9.17 8.64
N PHE A 144 -3.61 -8.40 7.96
CA PHE A 144 -3.33 -8.56 6.54
C PHE A 144 -2.60 -9.88 6.28
N ASP A 145 -3.02 -10.61 5.25
CA ASP A 145 -2.33 -11.82 4.79
C ASP A 145 -0.95 -11.50 4.22
N TYR A 146 -0.81 -10.32 3.61
CA TYR A 146 0.48 -9.81 3.13
C TYR A 146 0.59 -8.30 3.30
N VAL A 147 1.61 -7.85 4.03
CA VAL A 147 1.94 -6.43 4.17
C VAL A 147 3.45 -6.25 4.29
N THR A 148 4.02 -5.46 3.38
CA THR A 148 5.47 -5.19 3.37
C THR A 148 5.78 -3.86 2.70
N GLU A 149 7.03 -3.42 2.75
CA GLU A 149 7.48 -2.24 2.01
C GLU A 149 7.40 -2.47 0.51
N PHE A 150 6.87 -1.49 -0.23
CA PHE A 150 6.88 -1.51 -1.69
C PHE A 150 8.31 -1.33 -2.20
N ASN A 151 8.89 -2.39 -2.76
CA ASN A 151 10.14 -2.36 -3.51
C ASN A 151 10.19 -3.55 -4.49
N LYS A 152 11.15 -3.54 -5.43
CA LYS A 152 11.29 -4.58 -6.46
C LYS A 152 11.43 -5.98 -5.88
N LYS A 153 12.18 -6.14 -4.78
CA LYS A 153 12.42 -7.44 -4.14
C LYS A 153 11.11 -8.03 -3.60
N ASN A 154 10.37 -7.23 -2.85
CA ASN A 154 9.13 -7.64 -2.19
C ASN A 154 8.00 -7.90 -3.20
N ILE A 155 7.86 -7.05 -4.22
CA ILE A 155 6.84 -7.28 -5.25
C ILE A 155 7.13 -8.53 -6.09
N THR A 156 8.41 -8.79 -6.40
CA THR A 156 8.85 -10.02 -7.10
C THR A 156 8.51 -11.25 -6.28
N PHE A 157 8.84 -11.22 -4.98
CA PHE A 157 8.50 -12.30 -4.06
C PHE A 157 6.99 -12.53 -3.99
N PHE A 158 6.20 -11.46 -3.88
CA PHE A 158 4.74 -11.55 -3.81
C PHE A 158 4.16 -12.24 -5.05
N PHE A 159 4.52 -11.79 -6.26
CA PHE A 159 4.02 -12.38 -7.49
C PHE A 159 4.45 -13.83 -7.66
N LYS A 160 5.71 -14.15 -7.35
CA LYS A 160 6.20 -15.53 -7.42
C LYS A 160 5.50 -16.45 -6.43
N LYS A 161 5.38 -16.02 -5.17
CA LYS A 161 4.81 -16.85 -4.09
C LYS A 161 3.30 -17.06 -4.25
N TYR A 162 2.56 -16.00 -4.55
CA TYR A 162 1.10 -16.03 -4.49
C TYR A 162 0.43 -16.23 -5.86
N PHE A 163 1.12 -15.94 -6.96
CA PHE A 163 0.59 -16.08 -8.33
C PHE A 163 1.39 -17.04 -9.21
N ASN A 164 2.51 -17.59 -8.71
CA ASN A 164 3.47 -18.34 -9.52
C ASN A 164 3.91 -17.56 -10.78
N HIS A 165 4.07 -16.24 -10.62
CA HIS A 165 4.35 -15.31 -11.72
C HIS A 165 5.71 -14.65 -11.53
N GLU A 166 6.57 -14.75 -12.55
CA GLU A 166 7.86 -14.04 -12.58
C GLU A 166 7.64 -12.56 -12.92
N TYR A 167 8.14 -11.67 -12.06
CA TYR A 167 7.90 -10.23 -12.21
C TYR A 167 8.55 -9.66 -13.49
N ILE A 168 7.73 -8.99 -14.32
CA ILE A 168 8.16 -8.33 -15.55
C ILE A 168 8.19 -6.82 -15.32
N PRO A 169 9.36 -6.15 -15.30
CA PRO A 169 9.41 -4.71 -15.09
C PRO A 169 8.53 -3.94 -16.09
N MET A 170 7.68 -3.05 -15.58
CA MET A 170 6.88 -2.13 -16.41
C MET A 170 7.53 -0.75 -16.43
N ASN A 171 7.41 -0.05 -17.56
CA ASN A 171 7.74 1.38 -17.62
C ASN A 171 6.86 2.14 -16.63
N HIS A 172 7.48 2.96 -15.78
CA HIS A 172 6.77 3.78 -14.81
C HIS A 172 5.99 4.87 -15.54
N LEU A 173 4.67 4.71 -15.63
CA LEU A 173 3.77 5.81 -15.96
C LEU A 173 3.77 6.78 -14.77
N ASN A 174 3.99 8.07 -15.01
CA ASN A 174 4.05 9.15 -14.00
C ASN A 174 5.23 9.05 -13.02
N ILE A 175 6.46 9.11 -13.52
CA ILE A 175 7.66 9.26 -12.67
C ILE A 175 7.56 10.61 -11.95
N SER A 176 7.25 10.57 -10.66
CA SER A 176 7.29 11.77 -9.83
C SER A 176 8.70 12.34 -9.82
N GLN A 177 8.86 13.65 -10.02
CA GLN A 177 10.14 14.35 -9.85
C GLN A 177 10.62 14.36 -8.39
N ASN A 178 9.83 13.84 -7.46
CA ASN A 178 10.20 13.69 -6.05
C ASN A 178 11.41 12.76 -5.89
N LYS A 179 12.51 13.32 -5.38
CA LYS A 179 13.78 12.61 -5.15
C LYS A 179 13.84 11.80 -3.84
N GLY A 180 12.80 11.87 -3.02
CA GLY A 180 12.67 11.09 -1.79
C GLY A 180 13.34 11.72 -0.56
N TYR A 181 13.04 11.14 0.59
CA TYR A 181 13.36 11.64 1.91
C TYR A 181 14.86 11.78 2.16
N ASN A 182 15.64 10.75 1.83
CA ASN A 182 17.09 10.76 2.03
C ASN A 182 17.77 11.85 1.20
N TYR A 183 17.29 12.12 -0.01
CA TYR A 183 17.79 13.22 -0.83
C TYR A 183 17.55 14.57 -0.12
N TYR A 184 16.33 14.83 0.34
CA TYR A 184 16.01 16.12 0.97
C TYR A 184 16.68 16.31 2.34
N LEU A 185 16.89 15.23 3.10
CA LEU A 185 17.77 15.24 4.27
C LEU A 185 19.20 15.65 3.90
N SER A 186 19.79 15.02 2.88
CA SER A 186 21.17 15.31 2.45
C SER A 186 21.37 16.74 1.94
N LYS A 187 20.29 17.39 1.51
CA LYS A 187 20.28 18.79 1.03
C LYS A 187 19.85 19.79 2.10
N ASN A 188 19.76 19.38 3.37
CA ASN A 188 19.29 20.22 4.49
C ASN A 188 17.91 20.86 4.24
N LYS A 189 17.06 20.22 3.41
CA LYS A 189 15.67 20.64 3.18
C LYS A 189 14.72 20.07 4.25
N ILE A 190 15.22 19.16 5.09
CA ILE A 190 14.56 18.59 6.25
C ILE A 190 15.54 18.69 7.41
N SER A 191 15.12 19.31 8.51
CA SER A 191 15.94 19.55 9.69
C SER A 191 16.14 18.28 10.51
N LYS A 192 17.18 18.28 11.34
CA LYS A 192 17.45 17.19 12.29
C LYS A 192 16.29 17.00 13.28
N ASP A 193 15.65 18.08 13.70
CA ASP A 193 14.51 18.03 14.62
C ASP A 193 13.29 17.37 13.98
N THR A 194 12.97 17.75 12.73
CA THR A 194 11.89 17.11 11.97
C THR A 194 12.16 15.62 11.75
N ARG A 195 13.42 15.26 11.44
CA ARG A 195 13.82 13.85 11.35
C ARG A 195 13.57 13.12 12.66
N LYS A 196 14.01 13.67 13.79
CA LYS A 196 13.81 13.06 15.11
C LYS A 196 12.32 12.86 15.42
N ILE A 197 11.49 13.87 15.12
CA ILE A 197 10.03 13.79 15.30
C ILE A 197 9.44 12.65 14.45
N LEU A 198 9.77 12.59 13.16
CA LEU A 198 9.31 11.54 12.26
C LEU A 198 9.74 10.15 12.75
N GLU A 199 11.02 9.95 13.04
CA GLU A 199 11.59 8.66 13.45
C GLU A 199 11.07 8.20 14.83
N SER A 200 10.64 9.13 15.69
CA SER A 200 10.01 8.82 16.98
C SER A 200 8.51 8.51 16.90
N SER A 201 7.88 8.77 15.76
CA SER A 201 6.43 8.57 15.57
C SER A 201 6.04 7.09 15.56
N ASP A 202 4.81 6.79 15.98
CA ASP A 202 4.29 5.41 15.99
C ASP A 202 4.18 4.83 14.56
N GLU A 203 3.93 5.68 13.57
CA GLU A 203 3.94 5.31 12.17
C GLU A 203 5.32 4.78 11.74
N PHE A 204 6.41 5.45 12.15
CA PHE A 204 7.76 5.02 11.82
C PHE A 204 8.12 3.72 12.53
N LYS A 205 7.73 3.56 13.80
CA LYS A 205 7.92 2.30 14.55
C LYS A 205 7.23 1.12 13.85
N LYS A 206 5.96 1.29 13.44
CA LYS A 206 5.21 0.27 12.66
C LYS A 206 5.87 -0.02 11.32
N TYR A 207 6.35 1.01 10.61
CA TYR A 207 7.09 0.83 9.37
C TYR A 207 8.34 -0.04 9.57
N ILE A 208 9.13 0.23 10.61
CA ILE A 208 10.31 -0.58 10.94
C ILE A 208 9.92 -2.02 11.30
N GLU A 209 8.86 -2.22 12.10
CA GLU A 209 8.36 -3.56 12.43
C GLU A 209 7.97 -4.34 11.17
N ILE A 210 7.20 -3.73 10.26
CA ILE A 210 6.79 -4.36 9.00
C ILE A 210 7.98 -4.60 8.08
N LYS A 211 8.89 -3.64 7.94
CA LYS A 211 10.07 -3.75 7.07
C LYS A 211 10.99 -4.88 7.50
N ASN A 212 11.13 -5.06 8.81
CA ASN A 212 11.98 -6.10 9.39
C ASN A 212 11.29 -7.48 9.44
N LYS A 213 10.01 -7.59 9.07
CA LYS A 213 9.39 -8.91 8.87
C LYS A 213 10.11 -9.62 7.74
N GLU A 214 10.84 -10.68 8.10
CA GLU A 214 11.54 -11.52 7.16
C GLU A 214 10.56 -12.42 6.41
N PHE A 215 10.08 -11.96 5.25
CA PHE A 215 9.35 -12.84 4.32
C PHE A 215 10.27 -13.88 3.64
N LEU A 216 11.58 -13.80 3.88
CA LEU A 216 12.62 -14.46 3.07
C LEU A 216 13.38 -15.58 3.79
N LYS A 217 13.14 -15.85 5.07
CA LYS A 217 13.94 -16.86 5.78
C LYS A 217 13.49 -18.31 5.60
N ASP A 218 12.25 -18.59 5.25
CA ASP A 218 11.76 -19.98 5.36
C ASP A 218 11.73 -20.78 4.05
N GLU A 219 11.89 -20.18 2.87
CA GLU A 219 11.73 -20.92 1.60
C GLU A 219 12.80 -20.66 0.53
N TYR A 220 13.68 -19.66 0.67
CA TYR A 220 14.61 -19.27 -0.42
C TYR A 220 16.08 -19.69 -0.25
N PHE A 221 16.47 -20.24 0.90
CA PHE A 221 17.84 -20.71 1.15
C PHE A 221 17.94 -22.22 1.42
N LYS A 222 16.97 -23.00 0.91
CA LYS A 222 17.11 -24.44 0.72
C LYS A 222 17.18 -24.74 -0.78
N LEU A 223 18.25 -24.28 -1.42
CA LEU A 223 18.74 -24.81 -2.69
C LEU A 223 20.21 -25.15 -2.48
#